data_AF-A0A8S0UI64-F1
#
_entry.id   AF-A0A8S0UI64-F1
#
_cell.length_a   1.000
_cell.length_b   1.000
_cell.length_c   1.000
_cell.angle_alpha   90.00
_cell.angle_beta   90.00
_cell.angle_gamma   90.00
#
_symmetry.space_group_name_H-M   'P 1'
#
loop_
_entity.id
_entity.type
_entity.pdbx_description
1 polymer ?
#
loop_
_entity_poly.entity_id
_entity_poly.type
_entity_poly.pdbx_seq_one_letter_code
_entity_poly.pdbx_strand_id
1 'polypeptide(L)'
;MESQLGLIGQSLDLRYSVWVREALNELPDSFTITDPCISGHPIVFASNGFLKMFGYSEDEVIGRNGRVFQGPRTDRRSVMEIREAIREERAIQISLLNYRKDRTPFWMLFHMSPVFSKEDGRVIHFVGVQVPIPRRPKYTGCTVVRNAVNSCEDGAHFRKGMFGCCRREVCSDTVMEIGRASSLDSVSSPDDGEEEINEPCEASETEKGKANAALSNILSILTHYSELSGKLVCGKCCCLSGTGRLVSSLNISLGRIKQSFVLSDPHLPDMPIVYASDMFLELTGYARHEVLGHNCRFLSGLDTDPATQYQIKECIRTEQPCTVRILNYRKDKTPFWNLLHIAPVRNASGKVAYFVGVQIDDSCKNEEEHGLSPQRRQLSVVGAVRVAVRSLSMGASTS
;
A
#
# COMPACT_ATOMS: atom_id res chain seq x y z
N MET A 1 -26.77 -13.10 -6.82
CA MET A 1 -25.44 -12.87 -7.42
C MET A 1 -24.91 -11.61 -6.74
N GLU A 2 -24.22 -11.77 -5.61
CA GLU A 2 -23.64 -10.61 -4.91
C GLU A 2 -22.62 -9.94 -5.84
N SER A 3 -22.67 -8.61 -5.92
CA SER A 3 -21.70 -7.86 -6.69
C SER A 3 -20.31 -8.11 -6.11
N GLN A 4 -19.27 -8.15 -6.96
CA GLN A 4 -17.87 -8.32 -6.54
C GLN A 4 -17.44 -7.29 -5.46
N LEU A 5 -18.11 -6.12 -5.41
CA LEU A 5 -17.97 -5.08 -4.39
C LEU A 5 -18.49 -5.52 -3.02
N GLY A 6 -19.62 -6.23 -2.96
CA GLY A 6 -20.17 -6.79 -1.71
C GLY A 6 -19.21 -7.79 -1.06
N LEU A 7 -18.57 -8.64 -1.86
CA LEU A 7 -17.59 -9.63 -1.37
C LEU A 7 -16.30 -8.98 -0.82
N ILE A 8 -15.88 -7.84 -1.35
CA ILE A 8 -14.69 -7.12 -0.86
C ILE A 8 -15.00 -6.44 0.49
N GLY A 9 -16.17 -5.81 0.62
CA GLY A 9 -16.60 -5.24 1.90
C GLY A 9 -16.72 -6.31 2.99
N GLN A 10 -17.29 -7.47 2.67
CA GLN A 10 -17.44 -8.59 3.60
C GLN A 10 -16.10 -9.18 4.10
N SER A 11 -14.96 -8.85 3.48
CA SER A 11 -13.65 -9.33 3.97
C SER A 11 -13.37 -8.91 5.40
N LEU A 12 -13.80 -7.70 5.79
CA LEU A 12 -13.69 -7.23 7.17
C LEU A 12 -14.55 -8.11 8.12
N ASP A 13 -15.76 -8.45 7.69
CA ASP A 13 -16.74 -9.21 8.47
C ASP A 13 -16.34 -10.69 8.62
N LEU A 14 -15.45 -11.20 7.75
CA LEU A 14 -14.85 -12.52 7.91
C LEU A 14 -13.90 -12.59 9.12
N ARG A 15 -13.34 -11.45 9.57
CA ARG A 15 -12.29 -11.39 10.61
C ARG A 15 -12.79 -10.86 11.93
N TYR A 16 -13.75 -9.96 11.90
CA TYR A 16 -14.25 -9.26 13.08
C TYR A 16 -15.74 -9.56 13.26
N SER A 17 -16.26 -9.36 14.47
CA SER A 17 -17.71 -9.46 14.67
C SER A 17 -18.44 -8.43 13.80
N VAL A 18 -19.71 -8.71 13.45
CA VAL A 18 -20.57 -7.84 12.62
C VAL A 18 -20.58 -6.38 13.11
N TRP A 19 -20.49 -6.17 14.43
CA TRP A 19 -20.55 -4.85 15.09
C TRP A 19 -19.30 -3.97 14.91
N VAL A 20 -18.22 -4.48 14.31
CA VAL A 20 -16.98 -3.72 14.17
C VAL A 20 -17.18 -2.47 13.31
N ARG A 21 -18.05 -2.56 12.29
CA ARG A 21 -18.28 -1.48 11.34
C ARG A 21 -18.96 -0.31 12.00
N GLU A 22 -20.00 -0.58 12.79
CA GLU A 22 -20.70 0.42 13.58
C GLU A 22 -19.74 1.10 14.55
N ALA A 23 -18.97 0.33 15.32
CA ALA A 23 -18.00 0.90 16.27
C ALA A 23 -16.93 1.76 15.61
N LEU A 24 -16.43 1.35 14.43
CA LEU A 24 -15.48 2.14 13.66
C LEU A 24 -16.13 3.42 13.08
N ASN A 25 -17.40 3.39 12.72
CA ASN A 25 -18.13 4.53 12.18
C ASN A 25 -18.47 5.61 13.21
N GLU A 26 -18.49 5.25 14.50
CA GLU A 26 -18.63 6.20 15.61
C GLU A 26 -17.37 7.06 15.84
N LEU A 27 -16.22 6.65 15.30
CA LEU A 27 -15.01 7.45 15.40
C LEU A 27 -15.11 8.71 14.52
N PRO A 28 -14.77 9.90 15.07
CA PRO A 28 -14.79 11.15 14.31
C PRO A 28 -13.64 11.26 13.29
N ASP A 29 -12.64 10.38 13.40
CA ASP A 29 -11.41 10.43 12.64
C ASP A 29 -11.61 10.05 11.16
N SER A 30 -10.78 10.63 10.29
CA SER A 30 -10.69 10.21 8.90
C SER A 30 -9.69 9.07 8.75
N PHE A 31 -10.17 7.88 8.40
CA PHE A 31 -9.31 6.73 8.15
C PHE A 31 -9.92 5.74 7.14
N THR A 32 -9.04 4.90 6.60
CA THR A 32 -9.39 3.77 5.73
C THR A 32 -8.73 2.50 6.26
N ILE A 33 -9.40 1.36 6.07
CA ILE A 33 -8.80 0.04 6.28
C ILE A 33 -8.70 -0.65 4.92
N THR A 34 -7.52 -1.18 4.60
CA THR A 34 -7.26 -1.92 3.37
C THR A 34 -6.94 -3.37 3.68
N ASP A 35 -7.17 -4.27 2.71
CA ASP A 35 -6.87 -5.69 2.84
C ASP A 35 -5.77 -6.09 1.83
N PRO A 36 -4.54 -6.37 2.30
CA PRO A 36 -3.42 -6.77 1.43
C PRO A 36 -3.53 -8.22 0.93
N CYS A 37 -4.44 -9.04 1.47
CA CYS A 37 -4.69 -10.41 1.02
C CYS A 37 -5.60 -10.46 -0.21
N ILE A 38 -6.32 -9.37 -0.51
CA ILE A 38 -7.11 -9.22 -1.73
C ILE A 38 -6.25 -8.60 -2.83
N SER A 39 -6.36 -9.19 -4.03
CA SER A 39 -5.71 -8.74 -5.25
C SER A 39 -5.93 -7.23 -5.48
N GLY A 40 -4.84 -6.48 -5.66
CA GLY A 40 -4.89 -5.03 -5.84
C GLY A 40 -4.83 -4.20 -4.55
N HIS A 41 -4.79 -4.83 -3.38
CA HIS A 41 -4.77 -4.16 -2.07
C HIS A 41 -5.88 -3.10 -1.94
N PRO A 42 -7.15 -3.53 -2.02
CA PRO A 42 -8.30 -2.62 -1.99
C PRO A 42 -8.59 -2.09 -0.59
N ILE A 43 -9.30 -0.96 -0.55
CA ILE A 43 -9.97 -0.42 0.62
C ILE A 43 -11.20 -1.28 0.88
N VAL A 44 -11.32 -1.78 2.11
CA VAL A 44 -12.44 -2.62 2.60
C VAL A 44 -13.33 -1.88 3.59
N PHE A 45 -12.86 -0.75 4.11
CA PHE A 45 -13.61 0.17 4.97
C PHE A 45 -13.10 1.60 4.80
N ALA A 46 -14.00 2.57 4.82
CA ALA A 46 -13.71 3.99 4.84
C ALA A 46 -14.62 4.68 5.86
N SER A 47 -14.03 5.44 6.79
CA SER A 47 -14.82 6.09 7.84
C SER A 47 -15.68 7.23 7.29
N ASN A 48 -16.75 7.58 8.01
CA ASN A 48 -17.57 8.76 7.69
C ASN A 48 -16.73 10.05 7.63
N GLY A 49 -15.73 10.20 8.49
CA GLY A 49 -14.78 11.32 8.46
C GLY A 49 -13.98 11.35 7.15
N PHE A 50 -13.53 10.19 6.67
CA PHE A 50 -12.82 10.06 5.40
C PHE A 50 -13.70 10.45 4.22
N LEU A 51 -14.90 9.89 4.14
CA LEU A 51 -15.84 10.16 3.04
C LEU A 51 -16.19 11.64 2.95
N LYS A 52 -16.50 12.28 4.09
CA LYS A 52 -16.76 13.72 4.17
C LYS A 52 -15.55 14.55 3.77
N MET A 53 -14.35 14.16 4.21
CA MET A 53 -13.13 14.88 3.86
C MET A 53 -12.87 14.80 2.35
N PHE A 54 -12.85 13.61 1.75
CA PHE A 54 -12.50 13.48 0.34
C PHE A 54 -13.66 13.79 -0.64
N GLY A 55 -14.90 13.80 -0.15
CA GLY A 55 -16.10 14.07 -0.96
C GLY A 55 -16.55 12.89 -1.83
N TYR A 56 -16.18 11.66 -1.47
CA TYR A 56 -16.61 10.43 -2.16
C TYR A 56 -17.72 9.73 -1.38
N SER A 57 -18.56 8.95 -2.08
CA SER A 57 -19.44 7.99 -1.41
C SER A 57 -18.70 6.70 -1.08
N GLU A 58 -19.25 5.89 -0.17
CA GLU A 58 -18.68 4.60 0.20
C GLU A 58 -18.51 3.67 -1.00
N ASP A 59 -19.56 3.54 -1.84
CA ASP A 59 -19.55 2.70 -3.04
C ASP A 59 -18.47 3.07 -4.06
N GLU A 60 -18.04 4.34 -4.09
CA GLU A 60 -16.97 4.80 -4.98
C GLU A 60 -15.57 4.42 -4.47
N VAL A 61 -15.44 4.20 -3.16
CA VAL A 61 -14.16 4.00 -2.46
C VAL A 61 -13.87 2.53 -2.19
N ILE A 62 -14.88 1.76 -1.76
CA ILE A 62 -14.72 0.34 -1.45
C ILE A 62 -14.27 -0.43 -2.70
N GLY A 63 -13.30 -1.32 -2.55
CA GLY A 63 -12.69 -2.06 -3.67
C GLY A 63 -11.62 -1.28 -4.45
N ARG A 64 -11.46 0.03 -4.23
CA ARG A 64 -10.40 0.82 -4.86
C ARG A 64 -9.10 0.73 -4.09
N ASN A 65 -7.99 0.95 -4.79
CA ASN A 65 -6.68 1.13 -4.16
C ASN A 65 -6.47 2.63 -3.84
N GLY A 66 -5.84 2.96 -2.72
CA GLY A 66 -5.62 4.35 -2.28
C GLY A 66 -4.90 5.27 -3.28
N ARG A 67 -4.27 4.71 -4.33
CA ARG A 67 -3.74 5.50 -5.46
C ARG A 67 -4.76 6.40 -6.15
N VAL A 68 -6.06 6.11 -6.03
CA VAL A 68 -7.13 6.90 -6.67
C VAL A 68 -7.20 8.34 -6.16
N PHE A 69 -6.65 8.63 -4.97
CA PHE A 69 -6.62 9.97 -4.38
C PHE A 69 -5.39 10.79 -4.77
N GLN A 70 -4.45 10.18 -5.51
CA GLN A 70 -3.23 10.83 -5.97
C GLN A 70 -3.51 11.59 -7.27
N GLY A 71 -2.74 12.65 -7.53
CA GLY A 71 -2.87 13.45 -8.73
C GLY A 71 -1.52 13.93 -9.26
N PRO A 72 -1.51 14.81 -10.28
CA PRO A 72 -0.30 15.18 -11.03
C PRO A 72 0.81 15.75 -10.15
N ARG A 73 0.46 16.47 -9.07
CA ARG A 73 1.40 17.10 -8.14
C ARG A 73 1.69 16.26 -6.88
N THR A 74 1.13 15.06 -6.78
CA THR A 74 1.47 14.16 -5.67
C THR A 74 2.92 13.70 -5.83
N ASP A 75 3.75 13.96 -4.82
CA ASP A 75 5.17 13.63 -4.90
C ASP A 75 5.42 12.13 -5.05
N ARG A 76 6.22 11.77 -6.04
CA ARG A 76 6.54 10.38 -6.36
C ARG A 76 7.44 9.74 -5.31
N ARG A 77 8.30 10.51 -4.62
CA ARG A 77 9.16 9.96 -3.57
C ARG A 77 8.33 9.58 -2.35
N SER A 78 7.41 10.44 -1.92
CA SER A 78 6.45 10.11 -0.85
C SER A 78 5.62 8.86 -1.17
N VAL A 79 5.12 8.75 -2.41
CA VAL A 79 4.38 7.55 -2.84
C VAL A 79 5.27 6.30 -2.85
N MET A 80 6.54 6.43 -3.23
CA MET A 80 7.49 5.32 -3.16
C MET A 80 7.74 4.91 -1.70
N GLU A 81 7.92 5.87 -0.80
CA GLU A 81 8.12 5.59 0.63
C GLU A 81 6.94 4.83 1.26
N ILE A 82 5.71 5.19 0.88
CA ILE A 82 4.49 4.44 1.28
C ILE A 82 4.54 3.01 0.72
N ARG A 83 4.95 2.83 -0.53
CA ARG A 83 5.08 1.48 -1.12
C ARG A 83 6.15 0.66 -0.41
N GLU A 84 7.28 1.26 -0.04
CA GLU A 84 8.33 0.60 0.72
C GLU A 84 7.87 0.27 2.14
N ALA A 85 7.11 1.14 2.80
CA ALA A 85 6.53 0.85 4.11
C ALA A 85 5.54 -0.34 4.07
N ILE A 86 4.70 -0.40 3.03
CA ILE A 86 3.87 -1.59 2.76
C ILE A 86 4.77 -2.78 2.44
N ARG A 87 5.90 -2.57 1.74
CA ARG A 87 6.84 -3.64 1.37
C ARG A 87 7.43 -4.32 2.60
N GLU A 88 7.79 -3.50 3.57
CA GLU A 88 8.50 -3.84 4.80
C GLU A 88 7.55 -4.13 5.98
N GLU A 89 6.23 -4.07 5.76
CA GLU A 89 5.23 -4.27 6.81
C GLU A 89 5.49 -3.38 8.04
N ARG A 90 5.82 -2.12 7.79
CA ARG A 90 6.10 -1.12 8.84
C ARG A 90 5.11 0.02 8.83
N ALA A 91 5.00 0.67 9.98
CA ALA A 91 4.31 1.95 10.07
C ALA A 91 5.07 3.05 9.32
N ILE A 92 4.34 4.04 8.84
CA ILE A 92 4.89 5.25 8.22
C ILE A 92 3.99 6.45 8.53
N GLN A 93 4.62 7.60 8.74
CA GLN A 93 3.95 8.87 8.86
C GLN A 93 4.59 9.86 7.88
N ILE A 94 3.79 10.40 6.97
CA ILE A 94 4.30 11.24 5.86
C ILE A 94 3.28 12.31 5.47
N SER A 95 3.75 13.52 5.15
CA SER A 95 2.90 14.53 4.51
C SER A 95 2.71 14.19 3.03
N LEU A 96 1.47 14.18 2.57
CA LEU A 96 1.11 13.82 1.21
C LEU A 96 0.11 14.84 0.64
N LEU A 97 0.35 15.26 -0.60
CA LEU A 97 -0.63 16.03 -1.37
C LEU A 97 -1.60 15.07 -2.07
N ASN A 98 -2.85 15.10 -1.65
CA ASN A 98 -3.94 14.31 -2.22
C ASN A 98 -5.03 15.21 -2.80
N TYR A 99 -5.94 14.60 -3.54
CA TYR A 99 -6.99 15.28 -4.29
C TYR A 99 -8.36 14.80 -3.80
N ARG A 100 -9.26 15.76 -3.56
CA ARG A 100 -10.68 15.47 -3.34
C ARG A 100 -11.35 15.05 -4.66
N LYS A 101 -12.60 14.61 -4.58
CA LYS A 101 -13.40 14.22 -5.75
C LYS A 101 -13.51 15.32 -6.80
N ASP A 102 -13.64 16.57 -6.37
CA ASP A 102 -13.70 17.77 -7.21
C ASP A 102 -12.33 18.20 -7.79
N ARG A 103 -11.28 17.38 -7.61
CA ARG A 103 -9.89 17.64 -8.02
C ARG A 103 -9.19 18.76 -7.26
N THR A 104 -9.77 19.25 -6.16
CA THR A 104 -9.06 20.21 -5.30
C THR A 104 -7.90 19.51 -4.57
N PRO A 105 -6.66 20.01 -4.70
CA PRO A 105 -5.51 19.47 -3.99
C PRO A 105 -5.49 19.97 -2.54
N PHE A 106 -5.14 19.10 -1.60
CA PHE A 106 -4.93 19.48 -0.20
C PHE A 106 -3.82 18.64 0.43
N TRP A 107 -3.11 19.26 1.37
CA TRP A 107 -2.09 18.58 2.16
C TRP A 107 -2.73 17.82 3.32
N MET A 108 -2.23 16.63 3.57
CA MET A 108 -2.62 15.82 4.71
C MET A 108 -1.42 15.05 5.26
N LEU A 109 -1.40 14.87 6.57
CA LEU A 109 -0.58 13.88 7.22
C LEU A 109 -1.23 12.51 7.01
N PHE A 110 -0.50 11.59 6.39
CA PHE A 110 -0.86 10.20 6.25
C PHE A 110 -0.11 9.38 7.29
N HIS A 111 -0.82 8.75 8.22
CA HIS A 111 -0.26 7.78 9.16
C HIS A 111 -0.81 6.40 8.85
N MET A 112 0.02 5.52 8.32
CA MET A 112 -0.34 4.14 8.02
C MET A 112 0.34 3.17 8.98
N SER A 113 -0.41 2.17 9.46
CA SER A 113 0.14 1.06 10.25
C SER A 113 -0.46 -0.28 9.83
N PRO A 114 0.36 -1.34 9.74
CA PRO A 114 -0.14 -2.70 9.57
C PRO A 114 -0.90 -3.18 10.82
N VAL A 115 -1.85 -4.08 10.59
CA VAL A 115 -2.56 -4.86 11.61
C VAL A 115 -2.22 -6.32 11.38
N PHE A 116 -1.71 -6.99 12.40
CA PHE A 116 -1.23 -8.36 12.33
C PHE A 116 -2.26 -9.32 12.94
N SER A 117 -2.43 -10.52 12.38
CA SER A 117 -3.10 -11.61 13.10
C SER A 117 -2.16 -12.17 14.17
N LYS A 118 -2.68 -12.41 15.37
CA LYS A 118 -1.92 -13.04 16.47
C LYS A 118 -1.73 -14.55 16.28
N GLU A 119 -2.59 -15.20 15.50
CA GLU A 119 -2.51 -16.64 15.26
C GLU A 119 -1.24 -17.02 14.51
N ASP A 120 -0.87 -16.17 13.56
CA ASP A 120 0.10 -16.53 12.55
C ASP A 120 1.11 -15.39 12.29
N GLY A 121 0.83 -14.14 12.68
CA GLY A 121 1.67 -12.95 12.50
C GLY A 121 1.46 -12.22 11.16
N ARG A 122 0.40 -12.51 10.39
CA ARG A 122 0.24 -11.99 8.99
C ARG A 122 -0.25 -10.58 9.09
N VAL A 123 0.22 -9.66 8.23
CA VAL A 123 -0.56 -8.44 8.03
C VAL A 123 -1.88 -8.81 7.37
N ILE A 124 -2.96 -8.61 8.11
CA ILE A 124 -4.32 -8.86 7.64
C ILE A 124 -4.96 -7.59 7.10
N HIS A 125 -4.53 -6.42 7.59
CA HIS A 125 -5.02 -5.13 7.16
C HIS A 125 -3.94 -4.05 7.29
N PHE A 126 -4.08 -2.96 6.55
CA PHE A 126 -3.42 -1.70 6.89
C PHE A 126 -4.49 -0.68 7.28
N VAL A 127 -4.25 0.03 8.39
CA VAL A 127 -5.03 1.19 8.79
C VAL A 127 -4.29 2.43 8.32
N GLY A 128 -4.95 3.27 7.52
CA GLY A 128 -4.43 4.56 7.08
C GLY A 128 -5.27 5.69 7.66
N VAL A 129 -4.71 6.47 8.58
CA VAL A 129 -5.31 7.68 9.15
C VAL A 129 -4.87 8.90 8.34
N GLN A 130 -5.81 9.79 8.04
CA GLN A 130 -5.55 11.01 7.28
C GLN A 130 -5.96 12.23 8.10
N VAL A 131 -5.00 13.12 8.36
CA VAL A 131 -5.26 14.39 9.08
C VAL A 131 -4.96 15.55 8.14
N PRO A 132 -5.93 16.41 7.79
CA PRO A 132 -5.67 17.54 6.90
C PRO A 132 -4.67 18.51 7.57
N ILE A 133 -3.69 19.00 6.79
CA ILE A 133 -2.72 19.98 7.25
C ILE A 133 -3.26 21.37 6.84
N PRO A 134 -3.67 22.22 7.79
CA PRO A 134 -4.18 23.55 7.46
C PRO A 134 -3.04 24.42 6.92
N ARG A 135 -3.35 25.24 5.90
CA ARG A 135 -2.41 26.26 5.45
C ARG A 135 -2.27 27.34 6.51
N ARG A 136 -1.04 27.69 6.83
CA ARG A 136 -0.75 28.93 7.57
C ARG A 136 -0.77 30.08 6.56
N PRO A 137 -1.55 31.15 6.79
CA PRO A 137 -1.41 32.37 6.01
C PRO A 137 0.03 32.86 6.15
N LYS A 138 0.73 33.09 5.04
CA LYS A 138 1.99 33.87 5.08
C LYS A 138 1.59 35.26 5.58
N TYR A 139 2.16 35.71 6.71
CA TYR A 139 2.06 37.10 7.13
C TYR A 139 2.72 37.95 6.04
N THR A 140 1.97 38.39 5.04
CA THR A 140 2.39 39.47 4.15
C THR A 140 2.61 40.69 5.04
N GLY A 141 3.84 41.21 5.02
CA GLY A 141 4.30 42.26 5.91
C GLY A 141 3.28 43.37 6.07
N CYS A 142 3.01 43.73 7.33
CA CYS A 142 2.20 44.87 7.69
C CYS A 142 2.77 46.10 6.99
N THR A 143 2.12 46.56 5.91
CA THR A 143 2.32 47.91 5.40
C THR A 143 1.91 48.83 6.53
N VAL A 144 2.89 49.43 7.19
CA VAL A 144 2.70 50.52 8.15
C VAL A 144 1.98 51.63 7.41
N VAL A 145 0.66 51.67 7.54
CA VAL A 145 -0.12 52.86 7.19
C VAL A 145 0.26 53.91 8.22
N ARG A 146 1.17 54.82 7.83
CA ARG A 146 1.37 56.10 8.52
C ARG A 146 0.07 56.88 8.39
N ASN A 147 -0.86 56.69 9.33
CA ASN A 147 -1.92 57.67 9.55
C ASN A 147 -1.46 58.68 10.59
N ALA A 148 -1.43 59.92 10.14
CA ALA A 148 -1.12 61.11 10.91
C ALA A 148 -2.15 61.34 12.03
N VAL A 149 -1.60 61.72 13.19
CA VAL A 149 -2.13 62.70 14.16
C VAL A 149 -3.62 62.54 14.53
N ASN A 150 -3.86 62.04 15.73
CA ASN A 150 -4.65 62.79 16.71
C ASN A 150 -4.26 62.40 18.14
N SER A 151 -3.85 63.43 18.87
CA SER A 151 -3.60 63.49 20.30
C SER A 151 -4.85 63.15 21.11
N CYS A 152 -4.68 62.45 22.23
CA CYS A 152 -5.20 62.81 23.55
C CYS A 152 -4.56 61.90 24.61
N GLU A 153 -4.08 62.53 25.68
CA GLU A 153 -3.40 61.95 26.84
C GLU A 153 -4.38 61.13 27.71
N ASP A 154 -3.94 60.03 28.34
CA ASP A 154 -3.89 59.95 29.81
C ASP A 154 -3.12 58.72 30.35
N GLY A 155 -2.36 58.96 31.41
CA GLY A 155 -2.25 58.14 32.63
C GLY A 155 -1.84 56.65 32.61
N ALA A 156 -0.54 56.42 32.82
CA ALA A 156 0.02 55.59 33.91
C ALA A 156 0.32 54.07 33.75
N HIS A 157 1.52 53.76 34.26
CA HIS A 157 2.11 52.50 34.74
C HIS A 157 3.06 51.66 33.84
N PHE A 158 4.33 52.06 33.96
CA PHE A 158 5.59 51.31 33.88
C PHE A 158 5.54 49.84 34.38
N ARG A 159 6.12 48.90 33.60
CA ARG A 159 7.51 48.42 33.82
C ARG A 159 8.07 47.65 32.62
N LYS A 160 9.25 48.11 32.20
CA LYS A 160 10.10 47.65 31.10
C LYS A 160 11.13 46.65 31.63
N GLY A 161 11.34 45.54 30.92
CA GLY A 161 12.49 44.65 31.07
C GLY A 161 13.22 44.53 29.74
N MET A 162 14.22 45.39 29.54
CA MET A 162 15.07 45.49 28.35
C MET A 162 16.45 44.93 28.72
N PHE A 163 16.87 43.85 28.06
CA PHE A 163 18.29 43.53 27.86
C PHE A 163 18.59 43.94 26.41
N GLY A 164 19.55 44.79 26.05
CA GLY A 164 20.85 45.06 26.68
C GLY A 164 21.90 44.83 25.59
N CYS A 165 22.13 45.82 24.74
CA CYS A 165 23.13 45.80 23.67
C CYS A 165 24.50 46.25 24.23
N CYS A 166 25.60 45.67 23.74
CA CYS A 166 26.95 46.19 23.95
C CYS A 166 27.79 46.19 22.66
N ARG A 167 28.13 47.42 22.22
CA ARG A 167 29.42 47.89 21.65
C ARG A 167 29.81 47.47 20.22
N ARG A 168 30.41 48.31 19.35
CA ARG A 168 30.81 49.75 19.36
C ARG A 168 31.07 50.20 17.90
N GLU A 169 30.95 51.51 17.69
CA GLU A 169 31.19 52.39 16.53
C GLU A 169 32.43 52.14 15.65
N VAL A 170 32.31 52.46 14.34
CA VAL A 170 33.14 53.45 13.61
C VAL A 170 32.31 54.05 12.46
N CYS A 171 32.16 55.38 12.43
CA CYS A 171 31.74 56.13 11.24
C CYS A 171 32.98 56.65 10.51
N SER A 172 33.00 56.57 9.18
CA SER A 172 33.62 57.58 8.35
C SER A 172 33.01 57.58 6.95
N ASP A 173 32.74 58.79 6.46
CA ASP A 173 32.12 59.18 5.21
C ASP A 173 32.82 58.57 3.98
N THR A 174 32.16 58.50 2.82
CA THR A 174 32.27 59.49 1.73
C THR A 174 31.54 59.06 0.45
N VAL A 175 30.96 60.06 -0.23
CA VAL A 175 30.64 60.21 -1.67
C VAL A 175 29.37 59.55 -2.27
N MET A 176 28.48 60.47 -2.67
CA MET A 176 27.41 60.32 -3.66
C MET A 176 27.88 59.64 -4.97
N GLU A 177 27.10 58.70 -5.49
CA GLU A 177 26.95 58.58 -6.95
C GLU A 177 25.48 58.44 -7.36
N ILE A 178 25.06 59.44 -8.12
CA ILE A 178 23.82 59.52 -8.87
C ILE A 178 24.00 58.67 -10.14
N GLY A 179 23.16 57.66 -10.33
CA GLY A 179 23.25 56.75 -11.47
C GLY A 179 21.88 56.26 -11.97
N ARG A 180 21.16 57.15 -12.66
CA ARG A 180 20.17 56.93 -13.75
C ARG A 180 19.20 55.74 -13.60
N ALA A 181 17.95 56.08 -13.25
CA ALA A 181 16.79 55.28 -13.61
C ALA A 181 16.56 55.31 -15.13
N SER A 182 16.55 54.14 -15.77
CA SER A 182 15.95 53.94 -17.08
C SER A 182 14.74 53.04 -16.92
N SER A 183 13.59 53.60 -17.27
CA SER A 183 12.27 52.98 -17.40
C SER A 183 12.30 51.77 -18.34
N LEU A 184 11.73 50.66 -17.88
CA LEU A 184 11.20 49.59 -18.72
C LEU A 184 9.89 49.13 -18.11
N ASP A 185 8.82 49.37 -18.87
CA ASP A 185 7.46 48.95 -18.60
C ASP A 185 7.39 47.44 -18.36
N SER A 186 6.99 47.03 -17.16
CA SER A 186 6.54 45.67 -16.89
C SER A 186 5.03 45.67 -16.74
N VAL A 187 4.37 45.20 -17.80
CA VAL A 187 2.96 44.84 -17.86
C VAL A 187 2.61 43.92 -16.68
N SER A 188 1.67 44.35 -15.84
CA SER A 188 1.09 43.55 -14.77
C SER A 188 0.14 42.52 -15.39
N SER A 189 0.47 41.24 -15.23
CA SER A 189 -0.47 40.14 -15.41
C SER A 189 -0.98 39.74 -14.03
N PRO A 190 -2.30 39.58 -13.80
CA PRO A 190 -2.80 39.05 -12.54
C PRO A 190 -2.81 37.52 -12.64
N ASP A 191 -1.78 36.87 -12.08
CA ASP A 191 -1.77 35.41 -11.92
C ASP A 191 -1.22 35.01 -10.55
N ASP A 192 -1.76 35.61 -9.49
CA ASP A 192 -1.41 35.31 -8.09
C ASP A 192 -2.32 34.23 -7.49
N GLY A 193 -2.58 33.14 -8.23
CA GLY A 193 -3.47 32.05 -7.79
C GLY A 193 -2.87 30.65 -7.75
N GLU A 194 -1.88 30.34 -8.60
CA GLU A 194 -1.47 28.96 -8.85
C GLU A 194 -0.15 28.53 -8.18
N GLU A 195 0.68 29.49 -7.74
CA GLU A 195 2.01 29.19 -7.18
C GLU A 195 2.00 28.66 -5.72
N GLU A 196 0.95 28.92 -4.93
CA GLU A 196 0.97 28.66 -3.48
C GLU A 196 0.83 27.17 -3.07
N ILE A 197 0.42 26.28 -3.96
CA ILE A 197 0.24 24.85 -3.63
C ILE A 197 1.54 24.04 -3.78
N ASN A 198 2.63 24.67 -4.25
CA ASN A 198 3.87 23.98 -4.59
C ASN A 198 4.82 23.73 -3.41
N GLU A 199 4.69 24.46 -2.29
CA GLU A 199 5.58 24.26 -1.15
C GLU A 199 5.20 22.97 -0.39
N PRO A 200 6.17 22.07 -0.15
CA PRO A 200 5.98 20.92 0.73
C PRO A 200 5.47 21.36 2.10
N CYS A 201 4.32 20.85 2.53
CA CYS A 201 3.73 21.20 3.81
C CYS A 201 4.03 20.13 4.85
N GLU A 202 4.79 20.47 5.88
CA GLU A 202 5.07 19.57 7.00
C GLU A 202 3.96 19.61 8.05
N ALA A 203 3.58 18.45 8.55
CA ALA A 203 2.63 18.33 9.63
C ALA A 203 3.27 18.75 10.96
N SER A 204 2.55 19.53 11.78
CA SER A 204 2.99 19.87 13.12
C SER A 204 2.77 18.72 14.09
N GLU A 205 3.37 18.83 15.29
CA GLU A 205 3.16 17.85 16.37
C GLU A 205 1.68 17.69 16.77
N THR A 206 0.84 18.70 16.51
CA THR A 206 -0.60 18.59 16.73
C THR A 206 -1.26 17.63 15.74
N GLU A 207 -0.96 17.73 14.43
CA GLU A 207 -1.50 16.78 13.45
C GLU A 207 -0.97 15.36 13.70
N LYS A 208 0.32 15.22 14.04
CA LYS A 208 0.93 13.93 14.39
C LYS A 208 0.28 13.31 15.62
N GLY A 209 0.04 14.11 16.66
CA GLY A 209 -0.65 13.68 17.87
C GLY A 209 -2.07 13.19 17.60
N LYS A 210 -2.85 13.92 16.78
CA LYS A 210 -4.18 13.50 16.33
C LYS A 210 -4.13 12.16 15.59
N ALA A 211 -3.20 12.02 14.65
CA ALA A 211 -3.05 10.80 13.87
C ALA A 211 -2.69 9.58 14.75
N ASN A 212 -1.82 9.76 15.75
CA ASN A 212 -1.44 8.70 16.69
C ASN A 212 -2.61 8.29 17.60
N ALA A 213 -3.35 9.26 18.13
CA ALA A 213 -4.52 9.00 18.97
C ALA A 213 -5.61 8.23 18.20
N ALA A 214 -5.94 8.70 16.98
CA ALA A 214 -6.88 8.04 16.09
C ALA A 214 -6.45 6.59 15.80
N LEU A 215 -5.19 6.37 15.45
CA LEU A 215 -4.67 5.03 15.17
C LEU A 215 -4.78 4.11 16.38
N SER A 216 -4.43 4.61 17.58
CA SER A 216 -4.54 3.84 18.82
C SER A 216 -5.99 3.41 19.10
N ASN A 217 -6.95 4.32 18.91
CA ASN A 217 -8.38 4.04 19.09
C ASN A 217 -8.86 2.98 18.09
N ILE A 218 -8.52 3.12 16.80
CA ILE A 218 -8.89 2.16 15.76
C ILE A 218 -8.31 0.77 16.09
N LEU A 219 -7.03 0.68 16.44
CA LEU A 219 -6.39 -0.59 16.79
C LEU A 219 -7.03 -1.22 18.03
N SER A 220 -7.45 -0.42 19.01
CA SER A 220 -8.16 -0.92 20.20
C SER A 220 -9.52 -1.53 19.83
N ILE A 221 -10.29 -0.88 18.96
CA ILE A 221 -11.57 -1.40 18.45
C ILE A 221 -11.35 -2.70 17.69
N LEU A 222 -10.41 -2.72 16.73
CA LEU A 222 -10.12 -3.93 15.95
C LEU A 222 -9.67 -5.09 16.85
N THR A 223 -8.85 -4.82 17.87
CA THR A 223 -8.41 -5.84 18.83
C THR A 223 -9.60 -6.40 19.60
N HIS A 224 -10.45 -5.53 20.17
CA HIS A 224 -11.62 -5.94 20.94
C HIS A 224 -12.59 -6.80 20.10
N TYR A 225 -12.93 -6.36 18.89
CA TYR A 225 -13.86 -7.11 18.03
C TYR A 225 -13.24 -8.35 17.38
N SER A 226 -11.91 -8.46 17.37
CA SER A 226 -11.24 -9.71 16.99
C SER A 226 -11.36 -10.78 18.08
N GLU A 227 -11.33 -10.39 19.36
CA GLU A 227 -11.48 -11.30 20.51
C GLU A 227 -12.84 -12.00 20.49
N LEU A 228 -13.90 -11.26 20.16
CA LEU A 228 -15.26 -11.79 20.04
C LEU A 228 -15.42 -12.82 18.90
N SER A 229 -14.55 -12.78 17.90
CA SER A 229 -14.56 -13.70 16.76
C SER A 229 -13.59 -14.88 16.91
N GLY A 230 -12.71 -14.84 17.90
CA GLY A 230 -11.58 -15.78 18.07
C GLY A 230 -10.38 -15.53 17.14
N LYS A 231 -10.51 -14.70 16.10
CA LYS A 231 -9.46 -14.42 15.10
C LYS A 231 -8.58 -13.24 15.52
N LEU A 232 -7.84 -13.42 16.59
CA LEU A 232 -7.14 -12.35 17.30
C LEU A 232 -6.18 -11.52 16.43
N VAL A 233 -6.13 -10.21 16.69
CA VAL A 233 -5.26 -9.25 15.97
C VAL A 233 -4.43 -8.37 16.92
N CYS A 234 -3.39 -7.72 16.40
CA CYS A 234 -2.56 -6.76 17.13
C CYS A 234 -1.91 -5.72 16.20
N GLY A 235 -1.56 -4.55 16.76
CA GLY A 235 -0.85 -3.49 16.04
C GLY A 235 0.68 -3.62 16.01
N LYS A 236 1.25 -4.65 16.65
CA LYS A 236 2.68 -4.94 16.64
C LYS A 236 2.89 -6.33 16.07
N CYS A 237 3.93 -6.50 15.25
CA CYS A 237 4.33 -7.80 14.76
C CYS A 237 4.64 -8.71 15.96
N CYS A 238 3.80 -9.73 16.18
CA CYS A 238 4.07 -10.78 17.15
C CYS A 238 4.91 -11.84 16.43
N CYS A 239 6.19 -11.93 16.77
CA CYS A 239 7.09 -12.94 16.20
C CYS A 239 6.67 -14.33 16.71
N LEU A 240 5.85 -15.05 15.94
CA LEU A 240 5.81 -16.51 16.03
C LEU A 240 6.89 -17.04 15.08
N SER A 241 8.00 -17.46 15.68
CA SER A 241 9.05 -18.20 15.00
C SER A 241 8.45 -19.44 14.32
N GLY A 242 8.52 -19.47 12.99
CA GLY A 242 8.36 -20.69 12.21
C GLY A 242 7.01 -20.83 11.53
N THR A 243 6.96 -20.45 10.26
CA THR A 243 6.44 -21.27 9.14
C THR A 243 6.62 -20.48 7.84
N GLY A 244 7.00 -21.16 6.76
CA GLY A 244 7.33 -20.59 5.45
C GLY A 244 6.20 -19.72 4.89
N ARG A 245 6.41 -18.41 4.89
CA ARG A 245 5.33 -17.45 4.73
C ARG A 245 5.72 -16.28 3.86
N LEU A 246 4.80 -15.88 2.98
CA LEU A 246 5.00 -14.74 2.12
C LEU A 246 4.64 -13.46 2.86
N VAL A 247 5.57 -12.51 2.81
CA VAL A 247 5.36 -11.13 3.24
C VAL A 247 4.26 -10.51 2.38
N SER A 248 3.43 -9.65 2.96
CA SER A 248 2.28 -8.98 2.31
C SER A 248 2.67 -8.25 1.03
N SER A 249 3.89 -7.75 1.01
CA SER A 249 4.49 -7.09 -0.12
C SER A 249 4.78 -7.99 -1.32
N LEU A 250 5.18 -9.23 -1.05
CA LEU A 250 5.26 -10.26 -2.06
C LEU A 250 3.87 -10.53 -2.60
N ASN A 251 2.89 -10.72 -1.72
CA ASN A 251 1.51 -11.01 -2.10
C ASN A 251 0.93 -9.92 -3.03
N ILE A 252 1.14 -8.64 -2.68
CA ILE A 252 0.74 -7.49 -3.50
C ILE A 252 1.43 -7.48 -4.87
N SER A 253 2.73 -7.80 -4.91
CA SER A 253 3.49 -7.83 -6.16
C SER A 253 3.03 -8.96 -7.07
N LEU A 254 2.79 -10.14 -6.49
CA LEU A 254 2.30 -11.32 -7.20
C LEU A 254 0.87 -11.14 -7.72
N GLY A 255 -0.02 -10.46 -6.97
CA GLY A 255 -1.41 -10.21 -7.38
C GLY A 255 -1.57 -9.34 -8.64
N ARG A 256 -0.49 -8.69 -9.11
CA ARG A 256 -0.48 -7.94 -10.37
C ARG A 256 -0.35 -8.84 -11.60
N ILE A 257 0.13 -10.06 -11.43
CA ILE A 257 0.34 -11.02 -12.52
C ILE A 257 -1.02 -11.64 -12.89
N LYS A 258 -1.47 -11.43 -14.12
CA LYS A 258 -2.80 -11.85 -14.62
C LYS A 258 -2.75 -13.19 -15.37
N GLN A 259 -2.01 -14.15 -14.83
CA GLN A 259 -1.84 -15.50 -15.39
C GLN A 259 -1.98 -16.54 -14.27
N SER A 260 -2.30 -17.79 -14.63
CA SER A 260 -2.39 -18.88 -13.65
C SER A 260 -1.01 -19.33 -13.21
N PHE A 261 -0.70 -19.09 -11.93
CA PHE A 261 0.47 -19.66 -11.26
C PHE A 261 0.24 -19.87 -9.77
N VAL A 262 1.12 -20.67 -9.19
CA VAL A 262 1.26 -20.91 -7.74
C VAL A 262 2.73 -20.80 -7.32
N LEU A 263 2.95 -20.48 -6.05
CA LEU A 263 4.26 -20.63 -5.39
C LEU A 263 4.17 -21.72 -4.33
N SER A 264 5.15 -22.62 -4.33
CA SER A 264 5.30 -23.66 -3.31
C SER A 264 6.62 -23.49 -2.55
N ASP A 265 6.58 -23.73 -1.24
CA ASP A 265 7.76 -23.57 -0.37
C ASP A 265 8.46 -24.92 -0.14
N PRO A 266 9.66 -25.15 -0.72
CA PRO A 266 10.37 -26.41 -0.58
C PRO A 266 10.96 -26.66 0.82
N HIS A 267 10.96 -25.66 1.71
CA HIS A 267 11.48 -25.80 3.08
C HIS A 267 10.42 -26.27 4.07
N LEU A 268 9.16 -26.31 3.66
CA LEU A 268 8.06 -26.84 4.45
C LEU A 268 7.81 -28.31 4.11
N PRO A 269 7.36 -29.13 5.09
CA PRO A 269 7.01 -30.51 4.86
C PRO A 269 5.99 -30.63 3.71
N ASP A 270 6.24 -31.56 2.80
CA ASP A 270 5.39 -31.82 1.63
C ASP A 270 5.33 -30.72 0.56
N MET A 271 6.16 -29.67 0.66
CA MET A 271 6.24 -28.57 -0.31
C MET A 271 4.86 -27.97 -0.66
N PRO A 272 4.17 -27.39 0.34
CA PRO A 272 2.82 -26.88 0.18
C PRO A 272 2.80 -25.59 -0.65
N ILE A 273 1.64 -25.30 -1.24
CA ILE A 273 1.36 -24.02 -1.90
C ILE A 273 1.25 -22.93 -0.83
N VAL A 274 2.06 -21.88 -0.98
CA VAL A 274 2.05 -20.68 -0.13
C VAL A 274 1.42 -19.48 -0.83
N TYR A 275 1.23 -19.54 -2.15
CA TYR A 275 0.46 -18.56 -2.93
C TYR A 275 -0.23 -19.21 -4.12
N ALA A 276 -1.47 -18.79 -4.37
CA ALA A 276 -2.22 -19.13 -5.57
C ALA A 276 -2.81 -17.85 -6.17
N SER A 277 -2.52 -17.62 -7.46
CA SER A 277 -3.11 -16.52 -8.24
C SER A 277 -4.61 -16.69 -8.42
N ASP A 278 -5.34 -15.59 -8.63
CA ASP A 278 -6.78 -15.64 -8.89
C ASP A 278 -7.10 -16.49 -10.13
N MET A 279 -6.28 -16.37 -11.18
CA MET A 279 -6.43 -17.13 -12.42
C MET A 279 -6.20 -18.64 -12.23
N PHE A 280 -5.39 -19.04 -11.24
CA PHE A 280 -5.26 -20.46 -10.88
C PHE A 280 -6.52 -20.99 -10.21
N LEU A 281 -7.15 -20.19 -9.34
CA LEU A 281 -8.39 -20.56 -8.67
C LEU A 281 -9.52 -20.68 -9.69
N GLU A 282 -9.61 -19.74 -10.64
CA GLU A 282 -10.55 -19.77 -11.76
C GLU A 282 -10.31 -21.01 -12.66
N LEU A 283 -9.07 -21.27 -13.04
CA LEU A 283 -8.70 -22.43 -13.87
C LEU A 283 -9.09 -23.77 -13.21
N THR A 284 -8.90 -23.89 -11.90
CA THR A 284 -9.04 -25.18 -11.20
C THR A 284 -10.40 -25.35 -10.50
N GLY A 285 -11.13 -24.26 -10.28
CA GLY A 285 -12.40 -24.25 -9.54
C GLY A 285 -12.26 -24.39 -8.03
N TYR A 286 -11.04 -24.41 -7.49
CA TYR A 286 -10.78 -24.48 -6.05
C TYR A 286 -10.79 -23.09 -5.41
N ALA A 287 -11.31 -23.00 -4.18
CA ALA A 287 -11.19 -21.79 -3.39
C ALA A 287 -9.78 -21.69 -2.76
N ARG A 288 -9.32 -20.48 -2.52
CA ARG A 288 -7.95 -20.22 -2.01
C ARG A 288 -7.64 -20.95 -0.72
N HIS A 289 -8.60 -21.04 0.21
CA HIS A 289 -8.41 -21.74 1.48
C HIS A 289 -8.31 -23.27 1.33
N GLU A 290 -8.79 -23.83 0.22
CA GLU A 290 -8.67 -25.27 -0.08
C GLU A 290 -7.31 -25.62 -0.71
N VAL A 291 -6.60 -24.62 -1.24
CA VAL A 291 -5.35 -24.78 -2.00
C VAL A 291 -4.13 -24.47 -1.13
N LEU A 292 -4.19 -23.37 -0.36
CA LEU A 292 -3.08 -22.94 0.48
C LEU A 292 -2.78 -23.99 1.56
N GLY A 293 -1.50 -24.32 1.76
CA GLY A 293 -1.07 -25.35 2.70
C GLY A 293 -1.08 -26.76 2.14
N HIS A 294 -1.59 -26.98 0.92
CA HIS A 294 -1.60 -28.29 0.28
C HIS A 294 -0.59 -28.37 -0.86
N ASN A 295 -0.05 -29.56 -1.11
CA ASN A 295 0.76 -29.81 -2.30
C ASN A 295 -0.12 -29.86 -3.56
N CYS A 296 0.34 -29.29 -4.67
CA CYS A 296 -0.39 -29.23 -5.96
C CYS A 296 -0.87 -30.59 -6.51
N ARG A 297 -0.37 -31.72 -6.00
CA ARG A 297 -0.74 -33.06 -6.49
C ARG A 297 -2.23 -33.38 -6.35
N PHE A 298 -3.02 -32.61 -5.58
CA PHE A 298 -4.48 -32.76 -5.52
C PHE A 298 -5.16 -32.59 -6.89
N LEU A 299 -4.49 -31.94 -7.85
CA LEU A 299 -4.95 -31.84 -9.24
C LEU A 299 -4.75 -33.12 -10.06
N SER A 300 -4.04 -34.12 -9.53
CA SER A 300 -3.87 -35.41 -10.19
C SER A 300 -5.11 -36.29 -9.99
N GLY A 301 -5.40 -37.16 -10.95
CA GLY A 301 -6.48 -38.13 -10.89
C GLY A 301 -6.07 -39.47 -11.47
N LEU A 302 -7.07 -40.33 -11.76
CA LEU A 302 -6.85 -41.73 -12.13
C LEU A 302 -5.97 -41.89 -13.37
N ASP A 303 -6.17 -41.04 -14.39
CA ASP A 303 -5.47 -41.14 -15.67
C ASP A 303 -4.25 -40.22 -15.76
N THR A 304 -3.85 -39.60 -14.64
CA THR A 304 -2.62 -38.79 -14.61
C THR A 304 -1.41 -39.71 -14.69
N ASP A 305 -0.62 -39.55 -15.76
CA ASP A 305 0.58 -40.36 -16.00
C ASP A 305 1.62 -40.28 -14.85
N PRO A 306 1.93 -41.40 -14.18
CA PRO A 306 2.94 -41.45 -13.13
C PRO A 306 4.35 -41.12 -13.61
N ALA A 307 4.70 -41.39 -14.88
CA ALA A 307 6.03 -41.08 -15.40
C ALA A 307 6.26 -39.57 -15.49
N THR A 308 5.24 -38.82 -15.91
CA THR A 308 5.26 -37.34 -15.89
C THR A 308 5.39 -36.78 -14.47
N GLN A 309 4.71 -37.38 -13.47
CA GLN A 309 4.89 -36.99 -12.07
C GLN A 309 6.30 -37.25 -11.55
N TYR A 310 6.90 -38.39 -11.94
CA TYR A 310 8.29 -38.70 -11.61
C TYR A 310 9.26 -37.71 -12.23
N GLN A 311 9.05 -37.32 -13.50
CA GLN A 311 9.85 -36.29 -14.17
C GLN A 311 9.79 -34.96 -13.41
N ILE A 312 8.60 -34.50 -13.01
CA ILE A 312 8.45 -33.30 -12.17
C ILE A 312 9.26 -33.42 -10.88
N LYS A 313 9.14 -34.55 -10.19
CA LYS A 313 9.83 -34.81 -8.92
C LYS A 313 11.35 -34.74 -9.08
N GLU A 314 11.90 -35.32 -10.14
CA GLU A 314 13.34 -35.26 -10.43
C GLU A 314 13.80 -33.85 -10.78
N CYS A 315 13.03 -33.08 -11.54
CA CYS A 315 13.35 -31.68 -11.85
C CYS A 315 13.38 -30.82 -10.57
N ILE A 316 12.43 -31.02 -9.66
CA ILE A 316 12.41 -30.33 -8.36
C ILE A 316 13.63 -30.74 -7.52
N ARG A 317 13.94 -32.05 -7.45
CA ARG A 317 15.10 -32.58 -6.71
C ARG A 317 16.44 -32.05 -7.24
N THR A 318 16.54 -31.84 -8.55
CA THR A 318 17.75 -31.34 -9.22
C THR A 318 17.78 -29.83 -9.38
N GLU A 319 16.78 -29.13 -8.83
CA GLU A 319 16.59 -27.68 -8.94
C GLU A 319 16.64 -27.17 -10.40
N GLN A 320 16.12 -27.96 -11.34
CA GLN A 320 16.07 -27.60 -12.75
C GLN A 320 14.65 -27.20 -13.16
N PRO A 321 14.50 -26.21 -14.06
CA PRO A 321 13.20 -25.90 -14.63
C PRO A 321 12.76 -27.02 -15.56
N CYS A 322 11.45 -27.28 -15.63
CA CYS A 322 10.89 -28.21 -16.60
C CYS A 322 9.53 -27.73 -17.12
N THR A 323 9.22 -28.14 -18.33
CA THR A 323 7.88 -27.99 -18.91
C THR A 323 7.36 -29.36 -19.25
N VAL A 324 6.19 -29.70 -18.76
CA VAL A 324 5.52 -30.99 -19.02
C VAL A 324 4.07 -30.74 -19.38
N ARG A 325 3.50 -31.68 -20.12
CA ARG A 325 2.07 -31.72 -20.42
C ARG A 325 1.46 -32.81 -19.57
N ILE A 326 0.70 -32.44 -18.55
CA ILE A 326 0.16 -33.38 -17.55
C ILE A 326 -1.36 -33.31 -17.55
N LEU A 327 -2.03 -34.46 -17.45
CA LEU A 327 -3.47 -34.51 -17.29
C LEU A 327 -3.83 -34.16 -15.84
N ASN A 328 -4.62 -33.11 -15.65
CA ASN A 328 -5.10 -32.67 -14.34
C ASN A 328 -6.62 -32.65 -14.31
N TYR A 329 -7.18 -32.57 -13.10
CA TYR A 329 -8.61 -32.56 -12.85
C TYR A 329 -8.97 -31.34 -12.02
N ARG A 330 -10.05 -30.67 -12.42
CA ARG A 330 -10.64 -29.56 -11.65
C ARG A 330 -11.39 -30.07 -10.44
N LYS A 331 -11.86 -29.15 -9.59
CA LYS A 331 -12.67 -29.47 -8.41
C LYS A 331 -13.92 -30.30 -8.76
N ASP A 332 -14.57 -29.99 -9.87
CA ASP A 332 -15.75 -30.69 -10.40
C ASP A 332 -15.41 -32.03 -11.10
N LYS A 333 -14.15 -32.47 -11.03
CA LYS A 333 -13.60 -33.67 -11.67
C LYS A 333 -13.52 -33.63 -13.19
N THR A 334 -13.74 -32.47 -13.83
CA THR A 334 -13.49 -32.33 -15.26
C THR A 334 -11.99 -32.44 -15.56
N PRO A 335 -11.57 -33.30 -16.51
CA PRO A 335 -10.17 -33.41 -16.90
C PRO A 335 -9.76 -32.25 -17.82
N PHE A 336 -8.51 -31.83 -17.71
CA PHE A 336 -7.90 -30.85 -18.61
C PHE A 336 -6.41 -31.10 -18.79
N TRP A 337 -5.90 -30.82 -20.00
CA TRP A 337 -4.46 -30.87 -20.27
C TRP A 337 -3.79 -29.62 -19.74
N ASN A 338 -2.97 -29.78 -18.72
CA ASN A 338 -2.19 -28.70 -18.14
C ASN A 338 -0.79 -28.70 -18.77
N LEU A 339 -0.50 -27.68 -19.59
CA LEU A 339 0.87 -27.35 -19.94
C LEU A 339 1.50 -26.64 -18.74
N LEU A 340 2.22 -27.42 -17.94
CA LEU A 340 2.79 -27.00 -16.66
C LEU A 340 4.27 -26.67 -16.83
N HIS A 341 4.65 -25.45 -16.46
CA HIS A 341 6.05 -25.06 -16.33
C HIS A 341 6.41 -24.86 -14.85
N ILE A 342 7.43 -25.56 -14.38
CA ILE A 342 7.96 -25.46 -13.01
C ILE A 342 9.36 -24.88 -13.09
N ALA A 343 9.66 -23.90 -12.25
CA ALA A 343 11.00 -23.33 -12.15
C ALA A 343 11.35 -22.95 -10.70
N PRO A 344 12.63 -23.11 -10.29
CA PRO A 344 13.09 -22.58 -9.02
C PRO A 344 13.18 -21.05 -9.07
N VAL A 345 12.78 -20.43 -7.96
CA VAL A 345 12.90 -19.00 -7.70
C VAL A 345 13.87 -18.82 -6.54
N ARG A 346 15.00 -18.19 -6.81
CA ARG A 346 16.10 -18.04 -5.85
C ARG A 346 16.03 -16.67 -5.15
N ASN A 347 16.34 -16.65 -3.86
CA ASN A 347 16.51 -15.42 -3.08
C ASN A 347 17.84 -14.71 -3.45
N ALA A 348 18.14 -13.59 -2.77
CA ALA A 348 19.38 -12.84 -2.99
C ALA A 348 20.66 -13.64 -2.65
N SER A 349 20.59 -14.65 -1.77
CA SER A 349 21.74 -15.52 -1.46
C SER A 349 21.95 -16.65 -2.47
N GLY A 350 21.11 -16.75 -3.51
CA GLY A 350 21.19 -17.79 -4.54
C GLY A 350 20.57 -19.13 -4.13
N LYS A 351 20.04 -19.25 -2.92
CA LYS A 351 19.28 -20.45 -2.50
C LYS A 351 17.87 -20.42 -3.08
N VAL A 352 17.33 -21.58 -3.41
CA VAL A 352 15.92 -21.68 -3.84
C VAL A 352 15.05 -21.23 -2.68
N ALA A 353 14.23 -20.21 -2.88
CA ALA A 353 13.26 -19.72 -1.92
C ALA A 353 11.91 -20.41 -2.13
N TYR A 354 11.49 -20.52 -3.40
CA TYR A 354 10.22 -21.11 -3.81
C TYR A 354 10.37 -21.85 -5.12
N PHE A 355 9.41 -22.74 -5.41
CA PHE A 355 9.14 -23.19 -6.77
C PHE A 355 7.91 -22.46 -7.31
N VAL A 356 8.01 -21.92 -8.53
CA VAL A 356 6.85 -21.39 -9.25
C VAL A 356 6.33 -22.46 -10.20
N GLY A 357 5.03 -22.71 -10.16
CA GLY A 357 4.32 -23.55 -11.13
C GLY A 357 3.35 -22.70 -11.93
N VAL A 358 3.53 -22.61 -13.25
CA VAL A 358 2.69 -21.84 -14.18
C VAL A 358 1.86 -22.80 -15.03
N GLN A 359 0.53 -22.69 -14.95
CA GLN A 359 -0.41 -23.59 -15.62
C GLN A 359 -1.05 -22.89 -16.82
N ILE A 360 -1.14 -23.60 -17.93
CA ILE A 360 -1.92 -23.19 -19.09
C ILE A 360 -2.82 -24.36 -19.47
N ASP A 361 -4.11 -24.08 -19.64
CA ASP A 361 -5.04 -25.06 -20.19
C ASP A 361 -4.80 -25.22 -21.70
N ASP A 362 -4.27 -26.37 -22.08
CA ASP A 362 -3.99 -26.76 -23.46
C ASP A 362 -5.17 -27.51 -24.11
N SER A 363 -6.29 -27.65 -23.39
CA SER A 363 -7.50 -28.30 -23.90
C SER A 363 -8.28 -27.39 -24.87
N CYS A 364 -8.17 -26.07 -24.69
CA CYS A 364 -8.80 -25.07 -25.55
C CYS A 364 -7.79 -24.57 -26.57
N LYS A 365 -7.94 -25.00 -27.83
CA LYS A 365 -7.26 -24.39 -28.99
C LYS A 365 -7.85 -23.01 -29.27
N ASN A 366 -7.58 -22.03 -28.41
CA ASN A 366 -7.81 -20.64 -28.78
C ASN A 366 -6.62 -20.20 -29.62
N GLU A 367 -6.85 -20.17 -30.93
CA GLU A 367 -5.94 -19.59 -31.92
C GLU A 367 -5.51 -18.18 -31.48
N GLU A 368 -4.20 -17.96 -31.44
CA GLU A 368 -3.53 -16.70 -31.79
C GLU A 368 -3.95 -15.36 -31.15
N GLU A 369 -4.76 -15.30 -30.09
CA GLU A 369 -5.28 -14.00 -29.63
C GLU A 369 -4.27 -13.10 -28.86
N HIS A 370 -3.07 -13.59 -28.50
CA HIS A 370 -2.10 -12.81 -27.70
C HIS A 370 -0.65 -12.75 -28.24
N GLY A 371 -0.38 -13.16 -29.49
CA GLY A 371 0.92 -12.98 -30.17
C GLY A 371 2.16 -13.66 -29.53
N LEU A 372 2.05 -14.25 -28.34
CA LEU A 372 3.13 -14.94 -27.63
C LEU A 372 2.84 -16.44 -27.52
N SER A 373 3.86 -17.26 -27.83
CA SER A 373 3.81 -18.70 -27.62
C SER A 373 3.56 -19.05 -26.15
N PRO A 374 2.91 -20.19 -25.83
CA PRO A 374 2.63 -20.61 -24.46
C PRO A 374 3.88 -20.58 -23.57
N GLN A 375 5.01 -21.03 -24.11
CA GLN A 375 6.28 -21.04 -23.42
C GLN A 375 6.78 -19.63 -23.07
N ARG A 376 6.63 -18.64 -23.97
CA ARG A 376 6.96 -17.24 -23.68
C ARG A 376 6.07 -16.65 -22.60
N ARG A 377 4.78 -16.99 -22.58
CA ARG A 377 3.85 -16.56 -21.51
C ARG A 377 4.28 -17.11 -20.16
N GLN A 378 4.61 -18.41 -20.09
CA GLN A 378 5.10 -19.04 -18.86
C GLN A 378 6.39 -18.39 -18.35
N LEU A 379 7.38 -18.19 -19.23
CA LEU A 379 8.66 -17.57 -18.87
C LEU A 379 8.50 -16.11 -18.41
N SER A 380 7.55 -15.36 -18.98
CA SER A 380 7.23 -14.00 -18.53
C SER A 380 6.74 -13.99 -17.08
N VAL A 381 5.88 -14.94 -16.70
CA VAL A 381 5.41 -15.10 -15.31
C VAL A 381 6.57 -15.45 -14.38
N VAL A 382 7.41 -16.42 -14.76
CA VAL A 382 8.61 -16.78 -13.98
C VAL A 382 9.53 -15.57 -13.77
N GLY A 383 9.72 -14.75 -14.81
CA GLY A 383 10.49 -13.51 -14.73
C GLY A 383 9.90 -12.53 -13.71
N ALA A 384 8.61 -12.24 -13.79
CA ALA A 384 7.92 -11.33 -12.87
C ALA A 384 7.98 -11.83 -11.42
N VAL A 385 7.76 -13.12 -11.19
CA VAL A 385 7.88 -13.75 -9.87
C VAL A 385 9.30 -13.65 -9.32
N ARG A 386 10.32 -13.92 -10.15
CA ARG A 386 11.73 -13.81 -9.74
C ARG A 386 12.09 -12.40 -9.30
N VAL A 387 11.61 -11.39 -10.01
CA VAL A 387 11.80 -9.98 -9.62
C VAL A 387 11.12 -9.72 -8.27
N ALA A 388 9.86 -10.10 -8.11
CA ALA A 388 9.11 -9.89 -6.87
C ALA A 388 9.79 -10.54 -5.66
N VAL A 389 10.28 -11.78 -5.79
CA VAL A 389 10.96 -12.49 -4.68
C VAL A 389 12.32 -11.87 -4.35
N ARG A 390 13.11 -11.48 -5.37
CA ARG A 390 14.44 -10.85 -5.13
C ARG A 390 14.33 -9.49 -4.44
N SER A 391 13.32 -8.69 -4.78
CA SER A 391 13.08 -7.37 -4.16
C SER A 391 12.81 -7.45 -2.65
N LEU A 392 12.39 -8.60 -2.13
CA LEU A 392 12.16 -8.78 -0.68
C LEU A 392 13.46 -9.08 0.08
N SER A 393 14.32 -9.90 -0.50
CA SER A 393 15.56 -10.32 0.15
C SER A 393 16.55 -9.17 0.32
N MET A 394 16.48 -8.13 -0.52
CA MET A 394 17.36 -6.96 -0.42
C MET A 394 17.06 -6.08 0.81
N GLY A 395 15.81 -6.08 1.30
CA GLY A 395 15.43 -5.30 2.49
C GLY A 395 15.80 -5.96 3.83
N ALA A 396 16.12 -7.25 3.83
CA ALA A 396 16.47 -8.00 5.05
C ALA A 396 17.98 -7.96 5.38
N SER A 397 18.82 -7.49 4.45
CA SER A 397 20.28 -7.46 4.56
C SER A 397 20.85 -6.10 5.00
N THR A 398 20.00 -5.14 5.35
CA THR A 398 20.42 -3.85 5.92
C THR A 398 19.95 -3.75 7.37
N SER A 399 20.58 -4.54 8.25
CA SER A 399 20.47 -4.42 9.70
C SER A 399 21.86 -4.55 10.32
#